data_AF-A0A6G0X3U0-F1
#
_entry.id   AF-A0A6G0X3U0-F1
#
_cell.length_a   1.000
_cell.length_b   1.000
_cell.length_c   1.000
_cell.angle_alpha   90.00
_cell.angle_beta   90.00
_cell.angle_gamma   90.00
#
_symmetry.space_group_name_H-M   'P 1'
#
loop_
_entity.id
_entity.type
_entity.pdbx_description
1 polymer ?
#
loop_
_entity_poly.entity_id
_entity_poly.type
_entity_poly.pdbx_seq_one_letter_code
_entity_poly.pdbx_strand_id
1 'polypeptide(L)'
;MGSKRPASTWSDEILADFQALSEKSETPALSSVRDVLMEKLLDDEEAKLKHVVVLVLTNSSPDLSLQVDNLPESTAMTTITARLSEGDSIPKCEATLLYAPVSKAAQQAAKKQHKKTIKNKIKKFKKNHDAMGPEFYVVPDSELVDVFAAVPFGSPCPDGYVETKPTPDGQPTAHALLAVDCEMCKTTKGVELTRVSIVDEQHNVLLDEYVLPSNPIVDYCTPYSGISADTLEGCTNSLASIQARLLELIAAETILVGHSVENDLLALRLIHRRIIDTVLLYPHPKGPPFRSALRYLSSVYLKMEIQTGSDGHCSVEDATCTMKLTQLKIKKGPLFPDQAMDSQQRKLISELAHRKKSALIVDSAAACRNLAGSTAAAIPCTSPDHVFHHIRHQLTTGCPPTFTWGQALCPQDVAAVVRNISNDLPSQAMLLVVCCPPVDQLKALHKLRTTRGDPRCTLLWDKTQQDKLDAVAAATQRGRLLFVAKHG
;
A
#
# COMPACT_ATOMS: atom_id res chain seq x y z
N MET A 1 -12.23 -53.11 31.71
CA MET A 1 -12.74 -51.73 31.94
C MET A 1 -12.20 -50.84 30.83
N GLY A 2 -13.00 -50.59 29.80
CA GLY A 2 -12.61 -49.68 28.72
C GLY A 2 -12.80 -48.24 29.21
N SER A 3 -11.71 -47.54 29.49
CA SER A 3 -11.73 -46.10 29.76
C SER A 3 -12.22 -45.40 28.49
N LYS A 4 -13.48 -44.92 28.49
CA LYS A 4 -13.98 -44.01 27.46
C LYS A 4 -13.15 -42.73 27.57
N ARG A 5 -12.38 -42.38 26.52
CA ARG A 5 -11.79 -41.04 26.42
C ARG A 5 -12.92 -40.01 26.57
N PRO A 6 -12.77 -38.97 27.40
CA PRO A 6 -13.77 -37.91 27.49
C PRO A 6 -13.97 -37.29 26.11
N ALA A 7 -15.22 -36.88 25.80
CA ALA A 7 -15.52 -36.16 24.57
C ALA A 7 -14.71 -34.86 24.53
N SER A 8 -14.11 -34.53 23.37
CA SER A 8 -13.34 -33.29 23.20
C SER A 8 -14.21 -32.08 23.48
N THR A 9 -13.73 -31.15 24.30
CA THR A 9 -14.46 -29.90 24.58
C THR A 9 -14.34 -28.93 23.40
N TRP A 10 -15.24 -27.96 23.28
CA TRP A 10 -15.12 -26.90 22.27
C TRP A 10 -13.76 -26.18 22.32
N SER A 11 -13.25 -25.96 23.54
CA SER A 11 -11.94 -25.35 23.75
C SER A 11 -10.78 -26.22 23.24
N ASP A 12 -10.91 -27.55 23.25
CA ASP A 12 -9.90 -28.43 22.67
C ASP A 12 -9.99 -28.42 21.14
N GLU A 13 -11.20 -28.44 20.57
CA GLU A 13 -11.43 -28.40 19.12
C GLU A 13 -10.83 -27.15 18.48
N ILE A 14 -11.07 -25.97 19.05
CA ILE A 14 -10.57 -24.72 18.48
C ILE A 14 -9.05 -24.59 18.59
N LEU A 15 -8.45 -25.12 19.65
CA LEU A 15 -7.00 -25.06 19.86
C LEU A 15 -6.24 -26.08 19.01
N ALA A 16 -6.88 -27.19 18.61
CA ALA A 16 -6.28 -28.20 17.75
C ALA A 16 -5.83 -27.62 16.39
N ASP A 17 -6.59 -26.69 15.82
CA ASP A 17 -6.23 -26.05 14.54
C ASP A 17 -4.93 -25.22 14.65
N PHE A 18 -4.70 -24.58 15.80
CA PHE A 18 -3.46 -23.85 16.07
C PHE A 18 -2.28 -24.78 16.39
N GLN A 19 -2.52 -25.89 17.09
CA GLN A 19 -1.52 -26.93 17.32
C GLN A 19 -1.07 -27.58 16.01
N ALA A 20 -2.00 -27.84 15.09
CA ALA A 20 -1.71 -28.40 13.78
C ALA A 20 -0.77 -27.52 12.93
N LEU A 21 -0.70 -26.20 13.21
CA LEU A 21 0.29 -25.32 12.58
C LEU A 21 1.72 -25.65 13.03
N SER A 22 1.91 -25.96 14.32
CA SER A 22 3.21 -26.35 14.87
C SER A 22 3.65 -27.75 14.46
N GLU A 23 2.71 -28.64 14.14
CA GLU A 23 3.03 -29.96 13.59
C GLU A 23 3.53 -29.88 12.15
N LYS A 24 3.04 -28.91 11.37
CA LYS A 24 3.44 -28.68 9.97
C LYS A 24 4.75 -27.92 9.82
N SER A 25 5.07 -27.05 10.78
CA SER A 25 6.27 -26.22 10.78
C SER A 25 6.65 -25.93 12.22
N GLU A 26 7.93 -26.06 12.57
CA GLU A 26 8.41 -25.73 13.92
C GLU A 26 8.19 -24.24 14.26
N THR A 27 8.21 -23.38 13.24
CA THR A 27 7.93 -21.94 13.36
C THR A 27 6.96 -21.49 12.26
N PRO A 28 5.64 -21.75 12.38
CA PRO A 28 4.65 -21.22 11.45
C PRO A 28 4.72 -19.70 11.36
N ALA A 29 4.41 -19.14 10.19
CA ALA A 29 4.33 -17.70 10.04
C ALA A 29 3.13 -17.15 10.83
N LEU A 30 3.26 -15.95 11.41
CA LEU A 30 2.17 -15.27 12.10
C LEU A 30 0.95 -15.04 11.19
N SER A 31 1.18 -14.92 9.87
CA SER A 31 0.12 -14.87 8.86
C SER A 31 -0.70 -16.16 8.80
N SER A 32 -0.11 -17.34 9.04
CA SER A 32 -0.85 -18.59 9.10
C SER A 32 -1.74 -18.67 10.34
N VAL A 33 -1.24 -18.18 11.49
CA VAL A 33 -2.05 -18.07 12.73
C VAL A 33 -3.22 -17.12 12.53
N ARG A 34 -2.96 -15.97 11.90
CA ARG A 34 -4.00 -15.03 11.49
C ARG A 34 -5.05 -15.70 10.63
N ASP A 35 -4.66 -16.45 9.61
CA ASP A 35 -5.61 -17.04 8.66
C ASP A 35 -6.57 -18.00 9.37
N VAL A 36 -6.05 -18.86 10.26
CA VAL A 36 -6.87 -19.74 11.12
C VAL A 36 -7.79 -18.92 12.03
N LEU A 37 -7.25 -17.87 12.68
CA LEU A 37 -8.05 -17.00 13.56
C LEU A 37 -9.20 -16.33 12.79
N MET A 38 -8.93 -15.81 11.59
CA MET A 38 -9.92 -15.10 10.79
C MET A 38 -10.98 -16.04 10.22
N GLU A 39 -10.62 -17.26 9.85
CA GLU A 39 -11.58 -18.30 9.48
C GLU A 39 -12.57 -18.55 10.62
N LYS A 40 -12.09 -18.76 11.85
CA LYS A 40 -12.96 -19.00 13.02
C LYS A 40 -13.77 -17.79 13.45
N LEU A 41 -13.23 -16.57 13.31
CA LEU A 41 -13.89 -15.33 13.76
C LEU A 41 -14.90 -14.79 12.75
N LEU A 42 -14.63 -14.93 11.45
CA LEU A 42 -15.41 -14.33 10.37
C LEU A 42 -16.35 -15.31 9.67
N ASP A 43 -16.27 -16.62 9.88
CA ASP A 43 -17.25 -17.54 9.28
C ASP A 43 -18.60 -17.46 10.01
N ASP A 44 -19.62 -16.83 9.38
CA ASP A 44 -20.93 -16.61 10.00
C ASP A 44 -21.80 -17.88 10.02
N GLU A 45 -21.45 -18.93 9.26
CA GLU A 45 -22.17 -20.21 9.24
C GLU A 45 -21.65 -21.19 10.30
N GLU A 46 -20.37 -21.07 10.70
CA GLU A 46 -19.69 -21.97 11.66
C GLU A 46 -19.20 -21.30 12.96
N ALA A 47 -19.38 -19.98 13.14
CA ALA A 47 -18.81 -19.23 14.27
C ALA A 47 -19.31 -19.67 15.66
N LYS A 48 -18.66 -20.72 16.19
CA LYS A 48 -18.69 -21.05 17.62
C LYS A 48 -17.82 -20.09 18.45
N LEU A 49 -16.95 -19.28 17.82
CA LEU A 49 -16.08 -18.29 18.48
C LEU A 49 -16.74 -16.90 18.48
N LYS A 50 -17.13 -16.40 19.66
CA LYS A 50 -17.87 -15.14 19.81
C LYS A 50 -17.00 -13.95 20.17
N HIS A 51 -15.94 -14.18 20.95
CA HIS A 51 -15.09 -13.13 21.47
C HIS A 51 -13.62 -13.49 21.31
N VAL A 52 -12.82 -12.56 20.81
CA VAL A 52 -11.38 -12.71 20.66
C VAL A 52 -10.66 -11.55 21.31
N VAL A 53 -9.69 -11.85 22.17
CA VAL A 53 -8.75 -10.88 22.72
C VAL A 53 -7.37 -11.21 22.15
N VAL A 54 -6.77 -10.26 21.43
CA VAL A 54 -5.37 -10.34 20.98
C VAL A 54 -4.54 -9.38 21.82
N LEU A 55 -3.60 -9.91 22.58
CA LEU A 55 -2.69 -9.17 23.45
C LEU A 55 -1.25 -9.32 22.96
N VAL A 56 -0.66 -8.24 22.48
CA VAL A 56 0.75 -8.21 22.07
C VAL A 56 1.61 -7.67 23.20
N LEU A 57 2.55 -8.47 23.67
CA LEU A 57 3.51 -8.12 24.72
C LEU A 57 4.88 -7.85 24.08
N THR A 58 5.32 -6.60 24.11
CA THR A 58 6.63 -6.18 23.56
C THR A 58 7.74 -6.33 24.59
N ASN A 59 8.98 -6.50 24.13
CA ASN A 59 10.17 -6.68 24.98
C ASN A 59 10.09 -7.89 25.92
N SER A 60 9.47 -8.98 25.47
CA SER A 60 9.46 -10.25 26.21
C SER A 60 10.83 -10.93 26.19
N SER A 61 11.18 -11.58 27.30
CA SER A 61 12.41 -12.38 27.37
C SER A 61 12.30 -13.62 26.47
N PRO A 62 13.35 -14.00 25.72
CA PRO A 62 13.38 -15.25 24.98
C PRO A 62 13.13 -16.49 25.84
N ASP A 63 13.45 -16.43 27.14
CA ASP A 63 13.32 -17.54 28.09
C ASP A 63 11.99 -17.51 28.88
N LEU A 64 11.09 -16.57 28.56
CA LEU A 64 9.82 -16.41 29.26
C LEU A 64 8.97 -17.69 29.21
N SER A 65 8.74 -18.31 30.37
CA SER A 65 7.78 -19.41 30.49
C SER A 65 6.36 -18.89 30.27
N LEU A 66 5.61 -19.58 29.42
CA LEU A 66 4.19 -19.31 29.15
C LEU A 66 3.27 -20.37 29.80
N GLN A 67 3.80 -21.16 30.74
CA GLN A 67 2.96 -22.01 31.56
C GLN A 67 2.17 -21.17 32.55
N VAL A 68 0.86 -21.42 32.63
CA VAL A 68 -0.05 -20.69 33.51
C VAL A 68 -0.84 -21.71 34.32
N ASP A 69 -0.51 -21.81 35.59
CA ASP A 69 -1.24 -22.67 36.54
C ASP A 69 -2.53 -21.98 37.02
N ASN A 70 -3.46 -22.77 37.56
CA ASN A 70 -4.72 -22.31 38.14
C ASN A 70 -5.60 -21.52 37.15
N LEU A 71 -5.65 -21.97 35.90
CA LEU A 71 -6.65 -21.52 34.94
C LEU A 71 -8.03 -22.12 35.29
N PRO A 72 -9.15 -21.47 34.91
CA PRO A 72 -10.48 -22.01 35.11
C PRO A 72 -10.63 -23.41 34.50
N GLU A 73 -11.39 -24.30 35.16
CA GLU A 73 -11.67 -25.65 34.62
C GLU A 73 -12.32 -25.61 33.23
N SER A 74 -13.04 -24.52 32.91
CA SER A 74 -13.66 -24.31 31.60
C SER A 74 -12.69 -23.79 30.52
N THR A 75 -11.39 -23.80 30.78
CA THR A 75 -10.39 -23.31 29.82
C THR A 75 -9.39 -24.38 29.41
N ALA A 76 -8.99 -24.33 28.14
CA ALA A 76 -7.86 -25.07 27.62
C ALA A 76 -6.79 -24.08 27.15
N MET A 77 -5.53 -24.53 27.16
CA MET A 77 -4.38 -23.71 26.82
C MET A 77 -3.43 -24.48 25.89
N THR A 78 -2.86 -23.78 24.91
CA THR A 78 -1.75 -24.29 24.12
C THR A 78 -0.75 -23.19 23.81
N THR A 79 0.49 -23.58 23.51
CA THR A 79 1.56 -22.64 23.13
C THR A 79 2.25 -23.11 21.87
N ILE A 80 2.64 -22.18 21.01
CA ILE A 80 3.47 -22.47 19.83
C ILE A 80 4.53 -21.39 19.69
N THR A 81 5.63 -21.73 19.01
CA THR A 81 6.59 -20.74 18.51
C THR A 81 6.16 -20.29 17.12
N ALA A 82 6.26 -19.00 16.80
CA ALA A 82 5.91 -18.49 15.48
C ALA A 82 6.96 -17.52 14.92
N ARG A 83 7.04 -17.46 13.60
CA ARG A 83 7.81 -16.46 12.86
C ARG A 83 6.97 -15.19 12.68
N LEU A 84 7.40 -14.09 13.29
CA LEU A 84 6.67 -12.81 13.34
C LEU A 84 6.89 -11.91 12.10
N SER A 85 8.01 -12.07 11.40
CA SER A 85 8.34 -11.37 10.14
C SER A 85 9.38 -12.15 9.33
N GLU A 86 9.65 -11.71 8.11
CA GLU A 86 10.59 -12.36 7.17
C GLU A 86 11.83 -11.51 6.89
N GLY A 87 12.92 -12.17 6.51
CA GLY A 87 14.17 -11.52 6.11
C GLY A 87 14.85 -10.82 7.29
N ASP A 88 14.95 -9.50 7.22
CA ASP A 88 15.44 -8.63 8.30
C ASP A 88 14.36 -7.68 8.81
N SER A 89 13.11 -7.86 8.39
CA SER A 89 12.02 -6.93 8.71
C SER A 89 11.74 -6.89 10.21
N ILE A 90 11.55 -5.68 10.75
CA ILE A 90 11.12 -5.48 12.13
C ILE A 90 9.69 -6.05 12.29
N PRO A 91 9.44 -6.95 13.25
CA PRO A 91 8.11 -7.49 13.51
C PRO A 91 7.06 -6.39 13.72
N LYS A 92 5.94 -6.49 13.00
CA LYS A 92 4.76 -5.63 13.11
C LYS A 92 3.52 -6.49 13.22
N CYS A 93 3.18 -6.90 14.44
CA CYS A 93 2.07 -7.80 14.70
C CYS A 93 0.74 -7.19 14.26
N GLU A 94 0.58 -5.88 14.44
CA GLU A 94 -0.59 -5.12 14.00
C GLU A 94 -0.79 -5.17 12.49
N ALA A 95 0.30 -5.10 11.71
CA ALA A 95 0.24 -5.18 10.25
C ALA A 95 -0.14 -6.58 9.76
N THR A 96 0.11 -7.61 10.56
CA THR A 96 -0.26 -8.99 10.22
C THR A 96 -1.66 -9.31 10.73
N LEU A 97 -1.92 -9.15 12.03
CA LEU A 97 -3.12 -9.65 12.70
C LEU A 97 -4.36 -8.76 12.52
N LEU A 98 -4.20 -7.47 12.22
CA LEU A 98 -5.33 -6.55 12.02
C LEU A 98 -5.71 -6.36 10.55
N TYR A 99 -5.24 -7.24 9.67
CA TYR A 99 -5.57 -7.22 8.25
C TYR A 99 -6.11 -8.57 7.83
N ALA A 100 -7.39 -8.62 7.46
CA ALA A 100 -8.05 -9.85 7.07
C ALA A 100 -7.57 -10.30 5.68
N PRO A 101 -7.24 -11.60 5.50
CA PRO A 101 -7.01 -12.14 4.17
C PRO A 101 -8.33 -12.07 3.38
N VAL A 102 -8.27 -11.60 2.13
CA VAL A 102 -9.43 -11.72 1.22
C VAL A 102 -9.63 -13.20 0.93
N SER A 103 -10.82 -13.75 1.16
CA SER A 103 -11.07 -15.16 0.86
C SER A 103 -10.72 -15.49 -0.59
N LYS A 104 -10.18 -16.69 -0.85
CA LYS A 104 -9.84 -17.12 -2.22
C LYS A 104 -11.04 -16.99 -3.18
N ALA A 105 -12.25 -17.23 -2.69
CA ALA A 105 -13.50 -17.04 -3.42
C ALA A 105 -13.75 -15.57 -3.80
N ALA A 106 -13.57 -14.63 -2.87
CA ALA A 106 -13.73 -13.20 -3.13
C ALA A 106 -12.67 -12.67 -4.11
N GLN A 107 -11.42 -13.13 -4.00
CA GLN A 107 -10.36 -12.81 -4.96
C GLN A 107 -10.71 -13.30 -6.37
N GLN A 108 -11.19 -14.53 -6.51
CA GLN A 108 -11.61 -15.10 -7.79
C GLN A 108 -12.84 -14.37 -8.36
N ALA A 109 -13.80 -14.00 -7.51
CA ALA A 109 -14.97 -13.23 -7.91
C ALA A 109 -14.58 -11.85 -8.44
N ALA A 110 -13.70 -11.13 -7.74
CA ALA A 110 -13.16 -9.83 -8.17
C ALA A 110 -12.41 -9.95 -9.51
N LYS A 111 -11.54 -10.97 -9.67
CA LYS A 111 -10.83 -11.24 -10.93
C LYS A 111 -11.81 -11.53 -12.07
N LYS A 112 -12.86 -12.32 -11.82
CA LYS A 112 -13.90 -12.64 -12.81
C LYS A 112 -14.70 -11.39 -13.20
N GLN A 113 -15.06 -10.55 -12.22
CA GLN A 113 -15.78 -9.30 -12.45
C GLN A 113 -14.94 -8.30 -13.27
N HIS A 114 -13.68 -8.08 -12.90
CA HIS A 114 -12.77 -7.20 -13.63
C HIS A 114 -12.59 -7.66 -15.09
N LYS A 115 -12.34 -8.96 -15.30
CA LYS A 115 -12.24 -9.56 -16.64
C LYS A 115 -13.54 -9.41 -17.44
N LYS A 116 -14.71 -9.50 -16.79
CA LYS A 116 -16.02 -9.27 -17.43
C LYS A 116 -16.17 -7.80 -17.85
N THR A 117 -15.83 -6.85 -17.00
CA THR A 117 -15.88 -5.41 -17.30
C THR A 117 -14.99 -5.05 -18.50
N ILE A 118 -13.74 -5.52 -18.51
CA ILE A 118 -12.82 -5.28 -19.64
C ILE A 118 -13.35 -5.94 -20.92
N LYS A 119 -13.83 -7.18 -20.86
CA LYS A 119 -14.42 -7.85 -22.03
C LYS A 119 -15.62 -7.08 -22.58
N ASN A 120 -16.45 -6.49 -21.73
CA ASN A 120 -17.57 -5.66 -22.17
C ASN A 120 -17.09 -4.37 -22.82
N LYS A 121 -16.07 -3.69 -22.26
CA LYS A 121 -15.43 -2.52 -22.90
C LYS A 121 -14.87 -2.88 -24.27
N ILE A 122 -14.15 -3.99 -24.40
CA ILE A 122 -13.61 -4.49 -25.69
C ILE A 122 -14.73 -4.73 -26.70
N LYS A 123 -15.82 -5.41 -26.30
CA LYS A 123 -16.97 -5.64 -27.19
C LYS A 123 -17.61 -4.33 -27.68
N LYS A 124 -17.77 -3.35 -26.79
CA LYS A 124 -18.33 -2.04 -27.14
C LYS A 124 -17.41 -1.30 -28.13
N PHE A 125 -16.10 -1.33 -27.88
CA PHE A 125 -15.11 -0.67 -28.74
C PHE A 125 -15.05 -1.29 -30.14
N LYS A 126 -15.01 -2.63 -30.24
CA LYS A 126 -15.00 -3.36 -31.53
C LYS A 126 -16.25 -3.16 -32.39
N LYS A 127 -17.31 -2.52 -31.87
CA LYS A 127 -18.49 -2.18 -32.68
C LYS A 127 -18.20 -1.04 -33.67
N ASN A 128 -17.26 -0.16 -33.32
CA ASN A 128 -16.97 1.06 -34.07
C ASN A 128 -15.52 1.13 -34.59
N HIS A 129 -14.68 0.13 -34.27
CA HIS A 129 -13.27 0.10 -34.64
C HIS A 129 -12.83 -1.30 -35.06
N ASP A 130 -12.11 -1.39 -36.17
CA ASP A 130 -11.64 -2.66 -36.76
C ASP A 130 -10.44 -3.26 -36.01
N ALA A 131 -9.58 -2.40 -35.43
CA ALA A 131 -8.36 -2.80 -34.74
C ALA A 131 -8.32 -2.29 -33.29
N MET A 132 -7.64 -3.04 -32.43
CA MET A 132 -7.39 -2.64 -31.04
C MET A 132 -6.17 -1.73 -30.99
N GLY A 133 -6.38 -0.44 -31.23
CA GLY A 133 -5.35 0.59 -31.27
C GLY A 133 -5.24 1.44 -30.00
N PRO A 134 -4.43 2.51 -30.03
CA PRO A 134 -4.28 3.46 -28.92
C PRO A 134 -5.60 4.11 -28.51
N GLU A 135 -6.52 4.32 -29.45
CA GLU A 135 -7.89 4.83 -29.23
C GLU A 135 -8.65 4.14 -28.09
N PHE A 136 -8.42 2.85 -27.86
CA PHE A 136 -9.09 2.12 -26.78
C PHE A 136 -8.73 2.63 -25.37
N TYR A 137 -7.55 3.25 -25.26
CA TYR A 137 -6.95 3.66 -24.00
C TYR A 137 -7.07 5.17 -23.74
N VAL A 138 -7.56 5.92 -24.72
CA VAL A 138 -7.83 7.36 -24.57
C VAL A 138 -8.91 7.56 -23.51
N VAL A 139 -8.68 8.51 -22.60
CA VAL A 139 -9.67 8.90 -21.60
C VAL A 139 -10.89 9.48 -22.32
N PRO A 140 -12.11 8.94 -22.12
CA PRO A 140 -13.30 9.49 -22.76
C PRO A 140 -13.55 10.94 -22.34
N ASP A 141 -14.00 11.79 -23.26
CA ASP A 141 -14.35 13.19 -22.97
C ASP A 141 -15.25 13.38 -21.74
N SER A 142 -16.20 12.47 -21.51
CA SER A 142 -17.10 12.50 -20.37
C SER A 142 -16.41 12.24 -19.02
N GLU A 143 -15.23 11.63 -19.02
CA GLU A 143 -14.45 11.28 -17.82
C GLU A 143 -13.28 12.24 -17.59
N LEU A 144 -12.93 13.11 -18.54
CA LEU A 144 -11.76 14.01 -18.44
C LEU A 144 -11.80 14.89 -17.19
N VAL A 145 -12.97 15.49 -16.90
CA VAL A 145 -13.14 16.39 -15.73
C VAL A 145 -13.05 15.61 -14.41
N ASP A 146 -13.43 14.33 -14.39
CA ASP A 146 -13.32 13.51 -13.18
C ASP A 146 -11.87 13.03 -12.95
N VAL A 147 -11.15 12.75 -14.04
CA VAL A 147 -9.78 12.23 -14.00
C VAL A 147 -8.76 13.34 -13.77
N PHE A 148 -8.95 14.49 -14.41
CA PHE A 148 -8.04 15.65 -14.42
C PHE A 148 -8.79 16.89 -13.91
N ALA A 149 -9.32 16.78 -12.69
CA ALA A 149 -10.23 17.76 -12.10
C ALA A 149 -9.66 19.19 -12.00
N ALA A 150 -8.35 19.35 -11.98
CA ALA A 150 -7.72 20.66 -11.95
C ALA A 150 -7.61 21.32 -13.33
N VAL A 151 -7.63 20.55 -14.43
CA VAL A 151 -7.47 21.08 -15.79
C VAL A 151 -8.80 21.65 -16.28
N PRO A 152 -8.84 22.92 -16.74
CA PRO A 152 -10.09 23.59 -17.07
C PRO A 152 -10.56 23.27 -18.51
N PHE A 153 -11.08 22.06 -18.77
CA PHE A 153 -11.62 21.66 -20.09
C PHE A 153 -12.90 22.42 -20.54
N GLY A 154 -13.29 23.47 -19.82
CA GLY A 154 -14.47 24.28 -20.13
C GLY A 154 -14.27 25.17 -21.36
N SER A 155 -15.39 25.67 -21.88
CA SER A 155 -15.41 26.70 -22.92
C SER A 155 -16.14 27.93 -22.38
N PRO A 156 -15.62 29.16 -22.56
CA PRO A 156 -14.41 29.52 -23.30
C PRO A 156 -13.10 29.09 -22.60
N CYS A 157 -12.02 28.95 -23.38
CA CYS A 157 -10.69 28.67 -22.86
C CYS A 157 -10.27 29.79 -21.87
N PRO A 158 -9.83 29.45 -20.64
CA PRO A 158 -9.45 30.45 -19.65
C PRO A 158 -8.25 31.30 -20.07
N ASP A 159 -8.13 32.49 -19.49
CA ASP A 159 -7.02 33.40 -19.74
C ASP A 159 -5.66 32.73 -19.43
N GLY A 160 -4.74 32.82 -20.40
CA GLY A 160 -3.40 32.24 -20.32
C GLY A 160 -3.32 30.74 -20.62
N TYR A 161 -4.46 30.07 -20.87
CA TYR A 161 -4.49 28.72 -21.43
C TYR A 161 -4.56 28.77 -22.96
N VAL A 162 -3.99 27.75 -23.60
CA VAL A 162 -4.12 27.50 -25.03
C VAL A 162 -4.74 26.13 -25.26
N GLU A 163 -5.51 25.97 -26.33
CA GLU A 163 -6.14 24.69 -26.71
C GLU A 163 -5.58 24.20 -28.04
N THR A 164 -5.24 22.91 -28.11
CA THR A 164 -4.78 22.27 -29.36
C THR A 164 -5.86 22.36 -30.43
N LYS A 165 -5.47 22.64 -31.68
CA LYS A 165 -6.41 22.86 -32.78
C LYS A 165 -6.45 21.65 -33.72
N PRO A 166 -7.61 21.35 -34.34
CA PRO A 166 -7.70 20.35 -35.39
C PRO A 166 -6.71 20.62 -36.53
N THR A 167 -6.18 19.57 -37.13
CA THR A 167 -5.45 19.71 -38.39
C THR A 167 -6.34 20.33 -39.48
N PRO A 168 -5.80 21.13 -40.41
CA PRO A 168 -6.56 21.59 -41.58
C PRO A 168 -7.20 20.43 -42.35
N ASP A 169 -8.42 20.65 -42.87
CA ASP A 169 -9.23 19.60 -43.49
C ASP A 169 -8.46 18.75 -44.51
N GLY A 170 -8.41 17.43 -44.25
CA GLY A 170 -7.83 16.44 -45.15
C GLY A 170 -6.33 16.17 -44.96
N GLN A 171 -5.65 16.83 -44.02
CA GLN A 171 -4.26 16.50 -43.69
C GLN A 171 -4.18 15.45 -42.58
N PRO A 172 -3.36 14.39 -42.74
CA PRO A 172 -3.10 13.45 -41.64
C PRO A 172 -2.29 14.15 -40.54
N THR A 173 -2.52 13.77 -39.29
CA THR A 173 -1.67 14.18 -38.16
C THR A 173 -0.23 13.73 -38.42
N ALA A 174 0.74 14.62 -38.19
CA ALA A 174 2.16 14.28 -38.31
C ALA A 174 2.57 13.15 -37.34
N HIS A 175 1.99 13.15 -36.14
CA HIS A 175 2.25 12.16 -35.09
C HIS A 175 0.94 11.64 -34.51
N ALA A 176 0.79 10.31 -34.46
CA ALA A 176 -0.39 9.68 -33.87
C ALA A 176 -0.33 9.70 -32.33
N LEU A 177 0.84 9.42 -31.76
CA LEU A 177 1.10 9.54 -30.32
C LEU A 177 2.32 10.43 -30.07
N LEU A 178 2.24 11.25 -29.04
CA LEU A 178 3.36 12.01 -28.50
C LEU A 178 3.41 11.85 -26.99
N ALA A 179 4.56 11.49 -26.43
CA ALA A 179 4.76 11.49 -24.99
C ALA A 179 5.26 12.85 -24.52
N VAL A 180 4.72 13.33 -23.41
CA VAL A 180 5.09 14.61 -22.79
C VAL A 180 5.46 14.38 -21.34
N ASP A 181 6.48 15.10 -20.89
CA ASP A 181 6.85 15.21 -19.49
C ASP A 181 7.47 16.60 -19.23
N CYS A 182 7.19 17.16 -18.07
CA CYS A 182 7.63 18.48 -17.66
C CYS A 182 8.42 18.44 -16.36
N GLU A 183 9.44 19.29 -16.27
CA GLU A 183 10.08 19.63 -15.00
C GLU A 183 9.61 21.01 -14.53
N MET A 184 9.28 21.12 -13.25
CA MET A 184 8.73 22.33 -12.65
C MET A 184 9.56 22.81 -11.46
N CYS A 185 9.43 24.11 -11.17
CA CYS A 185 9.96 24.74 -9.97
C CYS A 185 8.85 25.40 -9.15
N LYS A 186 9.18 25.89 -7.96
CA LYS A 186 8.29 26.75 -7.16
C LYS A 186 8.70 28.20 -7.32
N THR A 187 7.71 29.05 -7.54
CA THR A 187 7.83 30.51 -7.63
C THR A 187 6.96 31.17 -6.58
N THR A 188 7.02 32.51 -6.51
CA THR A 188 6.12 33.31 -5.66
C THR A 188 4.63 33.17 -5.99
N LYS A 189 4.27 32.52 -7.11
CA LYS A 189 2.87 32.32 -7.56
C LYS A 189 2.43 30.87 -7.59
N GLY A 190 3.29 29.93 -7.21
CA GLY A 190 2.96 28.50 -7.19
C GLY A 190 3.99 27.67 -7.95
N VAL A 191 3.54 26.56 -8.53
CA VAL A 191 4.39 25.69 -9.35
C VAL A 191 4.35 26.17 -10.79
N GLU A 192 5.51 26.35 -11.42
CA GLU A 192 5.63 26.82 -12.81
C GLU A 192 6.64 25.98 -13.61
N LEU A 193 6.40 25.92 -14.93
CA LEU A 193 7.18 25.16 -15.88
C LEU A 193 8.64 25.66 -15.99
N THR A 194 9.58 24.73 -16.02
CA THR A 194 11.02 25.02 -16.21
C THR A 194 11.67 24.21 -17.32
N ARG A 195 11.10 23.07 -17.70
CA ARG A 195 11.52 22.29 -18.88
C ARG A 195 10.33 21.49 -19.40
N VAL A 196 10.24 21.32 -20.71
CA VAL A 196 9.29 20.42 -21.35
C VAL A 196 10.02 19.55 -22.37
N SER A 197 9.70 18.25 -22.38
CA SER A 197 10.19 17.32 -23.37
C SER A 197 9.04 16.61 -24.08
N ILE A 198 9.16 16.47 -25.41
CA ILE A 198 8.23 15.71 -26.24
C ILE A 198 8.98 14.66 -27.03
N VAL A 199 8.46 13.45 -27.00
CA VAL A 199 9.05 12.27 -27.64
C VAL A 199 8.01 11.58 -28.52
N ASP A 200 8.43 11.15 -29.72
CA ASP A 200 7.56 10.43 -30.66
C ASP A 200 7.45 8.91 -30.35
N GLU A 201 6.68 8.19 -31.16
CA GLU A 201 6.49 6.74 -31.03
C GLU A 201 7.77 5.92 -31.25
N GLN A 202 8.75 6.47 -31.96
CA GLN A 202 10.05 5.87 -32.22
C GLN A 202 11.10 6.26 -31.17
N HIS A 203 10.67 7.01 -30.14
CA HIS A 203 11.50 7.51 -29.04
C HIS A 203 12.48 8.61 -29.46
N ASN A 204 12.22 9.30 -30.58
CA ASN A 204 12.97 10.49 -30.96
C ASN A 204 12.46 11.72 -30.21
N VAL A 205 13.39 12.58 -29.79
CA VAL A 205 13.08 13.85 -29.13
C VAL A 205 12.67 14.87 -30.20
N LEU A 206 11.44 15.37 -30.10
CA LEU A 206 10.90 16.41 -30.99
C LEU A 206 11.00 17.81 -30.37
N LEU A 207 10.93 17.87 -29.03
CA LEU A 207 11.09 19.09 -28.24
C LEU A 207 11.83 18.73 -26.95
N ASP A 208 12.83 19.50 -26.57
CA ASP A 208 13.45 19.42 -25.24
C ASP A 208 14.02 20.79 -24.90
N GLU A 209 13.23 21.59 -24.20
CA GLU A 209 13.48 23.03 -24.05
C GLU A 209 13.30 23.45 -22.61
N TYR A 210 14.23 24.26 -22.12
CA TYR A 210 14.07 24.99 -20.86
C TYR A 210 13.11 26.16 -21.03
N VAL A 211 12.47 26.56 -19.93
CA VAL A 211 11.50 27.65 -19.86
C VAL A 211 11.86 28.52 -18.67
N LEU A 212 11.92 29.83 -18.87
CA LEU A 212 12.11 30.78 -17.79
C LEU A 212 10.75 31.22 -17.25
N PRO A 213 10.40 30.90 -15.97
CA PRO A 213 9.17 31.35 -15.37
C PRO A 213 9.11 32.88 -15.29
N SER A 214 7.92 33.45 -15.49
CA SER A 214 7.72 34.91 -15.41
C SER A 214 7.83 35.45 -13.98
N ASN A 215 7.62 34.59 -12.97
CA ASN A 215 7.70 34.97 -11.57
C ASN A 215 9.03 34.50 -10.95
N PRO A 216 9.54 35.20 -9.93
CA PRO A 216 10.77 34.81 -9.25
C PRO A 216 10.70 33.39 -8.68
N ILE A 217 11.70 32.57 -9.02
CA ILE A 217 11.88 31.21 -8.50
C ILE A 217 12.34 31.29 -7.04
N VAL A 218 11.65 30.55 -6.16
CA VAL A 218 11.99 30.44 -4.73
C VAL A 218 12.64 29.09 -4.39
N ASP A 219 12.37 28.06 -5.19
CA ASP A 219 12.93 26.72 -5.04
C ASP A 219 12.91 26.00 -6.40
N TYR A 220 14.10 25.72 -6.93
CA TYR A 220 14.27 25.03 -8.23
C TYR A 220 13.81 23.58 -8.22
N CYS A 221 13.58 23.00 -7.04
CA CYS A 221 13.23 21.58 -6.88
C CYS A 221 14.28 20.62 -7.48
N THR A 222 15.55 21.03 -7.56
CA THR A 222 16.66 20.32 -8.23
C THR A 222 16.75 18.82 -7.94
N PRO A 223 16.56 18.32 -6.70
CA PRO A 223 16.61 16.88 -6.43
C PRO A 223 15.53 16.06 -7.15
N TYR A 224 14.48 16.72 -7.61
CA TYR A 224 13.38 16.12 -8.37
C TYR A 224 13.43 16.57 -9.83
N SER A 225 13.65 17.85 -10.10
CA SER A 225 13.54 18.44 -11.44
C SER A 225 14.81 18.39 -12.29
N GLY A 226 15.96 18.24 -11.63
CA GLY A 226 17.29 18.43 -12.25
C GLY A 226 17.57 19.86 -12.71
N ILE A 227 16.70 20.82 -12.39
CA ILE A 227 16.86 22.24 -12.74
C ILE A 227 17.66 22.95 -11.65
N SER A 228 18.61 23.77 -12.06
CA SER A 228 19.36 24.73 -11.23
C SER A 228 19.35 26.13 -11.86
N ALA A 229 19.85 27.13 -11.12
CA ALA A 229 20.07 28.46 -11.67
C ALA A 229 20.97 28.42 -12.93
N ASP A 230 22.03 27.61 -12.88
CA ASP A 230 22.98 27.43 -13.98
C ASP A 230 22.32 26.79 -15.20
N THR A 231 21.41 25.81 -15.01
CA THR A 231 20.70 25.20 -16.16
C THR A 231 19.74 26.17 -16.86
N LEU A 232 19.25 27.19 -16.15
CA LEU A 232 18.39 28.22 -16.74
C LEU A 232 19.18 29.46 -17.19
N GLU A 233 20.51 29.46 -17.03
CA GLU A 233 21.33 30.58 -17.45
C GLU A 233 21.23 30.79 -18.97
N GLY A 234 20.91 32.02 -19.38
CA GLY A 234 20.71 32.36 -20.79
C GLY A 234 19.41 31.83 -21.42
N CYS A 235 18.55 31.12 -20.67
CA CYS A 235 17.25 30.68 -21.17
C CYS A 235 16.32 31.90 -21.42
N THR A 236 15.93 32.10 -22.67
CA THR A 236 15.02 33.18 -23.09
C THR A 236 13.60 32.69 -23.41
N ASN A 237 13.38 31.38 -23.39
CA ASN A 237 12.08 30.79 -23.69
C ASN A 237 11.06 31.18 -22.59
N SER A 238 9.92 31.71 -23.01
CA SER A 238 8.78 31.98 -22.15
C SER A 238 7.73 30.87 -22.27
N LEU A 239 6.78 30.81 -21.33
CA LEU A 239 5.64 29.89 -21.45
C LEU A 239 4.88 30.11 -22.77
N ALA A 240 4.66 31.36 -23.18
CA ALA A 240 3.94 31.70 -24.41
C ALA A 240 4.67 31.22 -25.68
N SER A 241 6.00 31.35 -25.73
CA SER A 241 6.77 30.86 -26.88
C SER A 241 6.77 29.34 -26.97
N ILE A 242 6.78 28.65 -25.82
CA ILE A 242 6.66 27.20 -25.76
C ILE A 242 5.25 26.76 -26.18
N GLN A 243 4.20 27.40 -25.68
CA GLN A 243 2.82 27.15 -26.09
C GLN A 243 2.65 27.26 -27.61
N ALA A 244 3.23 28.29 -28.25
CA ALA A 244 3.18 28.43 -29.71
C ALA A 244 3.81 27.22 -30.42
N ARG A 245 5.00 26.78 -29.99
CA ARG A 245 5.67 25.59 -30.54
C ARG A 245 4.88 24.30 -30.30
N LEU A 246 4.23 24.17 -29.14
CA LEU A 246 3.38 23.03 -28.83
C LEU A 246 2.16 22.96 -29.75
N LEU A 247 1.54 24.10 -30.06
CA LEU A 247 0.39 24.15 -30.97
C LEU A 247 0.76 23.85 -32.44
N GLU A 248 2.01 24.07 -32.83
CA GLU A 248 2.53 23.66 -34.14
C GLU A 248 2.80 22.15 -34.20
N LEU A 249 3.22 21.56 -33.08
CA LEU A 249 3.60 20.16 -32.99
C LEU A 249 2.43 19.20 -32.67
N ILE A 250 1.49 19.64 -31.84
CA ILE A 250 0.42 18.82 -31.27
C ILE A 250 -0.92 19.26 -31.86
N ALA A 251 -1.46 18.44 -32.77
CA ALA A 251 -2.82 18.60 -33.28
C ALA A 251 -3.86 18.12 -32.25
N ALA A 252 -5.10 18.58 -32.37
CA ALA A 252 -6.20 18.14 -31.50
C ALA A 252 -6.46 16.63 -31.60
N GLU A 253 -6.16 16.02 -32.75
CA GLU A 253 -6.30 14.59 -33.03
C GLU A 253 -5.14 13.73 -32.49
N THR A 254 -3.95 14.32 -32.30
CA THR A 254 -2.79 13.62 -31.74
C THR A 254 -3.11 13.12 -30.34
N ILE A 255 -2.66 11.92 -29.97
CA ILE A 255 -2.85 11.39 -28.61
C ILE A 255 -1.65 11.77 -27.75
N LEU A 256 -1.87 12.56 -26.71
CA LEU A 256 -0.85 12.82 -25.70
C LEU A 256 -0.75 11.67 -24.70
N VAL A 257 0.47 11.24 -24.44
CA VAL A 257 0.80 10.16 -23.50
C VAL A 257 1.62 10.74 -22.34
N GLY A 258 1.21 10.46 -21.10
CA GLY A 258 1.88 10.99 -19.91
C GLY A 258 1.77 10.08 -18.69
N HIS A 259 2.44 10.47 -17.60
CA HIS A 259 2.32 9.81 -16.30
C HIS A 259 1.87 10.81 -15.24
N SER A 260 0.60 10.74 -14.79
CA SER A 260 -0.01 11.80 -13.98
C SER A 260 0.00 13.17 -14.67
N VAL A 261 -0.40 13.21 -15.95
CA VAL A 261 -0.20 14.34 -16.87
C VAL A 261 -0.94 15.63 -16.47
N GLU A 262 -1.82 15.56 -15.48
CA GLU A 262 -2.58 16.70 -14.95
C GLU A 262 -1.67 17.89 -14.60
N ASN A 263 -0.56 17.62 -13.91
CA ASN A 263 0.36 18.67 -13.48
C ASN A 263 1.11 19.29 -14.66
N ASP A 264 1.48 18.47 -15.66
CA ASP A 264 2.10 18.92 -16.90
C ASP A 264 1.17 19.86 -17.66
N LEU A 265 -0.09 19.47 -17.85
CA LEU A 265 -1.08 20.29 -18.55
C LEU A 265 -1.35 21.62 -17.83
N LEU A 266 -1.37 21.61 -16.49
CA LEU A 266 -1.48 22.84 -15.69
C LEU A 266 -0.25 23.74 -15.84
N ALA A 267 0.95 23.18 -15.78
CA ALA A 267 2.20 23.93 -15.90
C ALA A 267 2.37 24.54 -17.31
N LEU A 268 1.99 23.78 -18.35
CA LEU A 268 1.96 24.21 -19.75
C LEU A 268 0.79 25.16 -20.04
N ARG A 269 -0.21 25.21 -19.15
CA ARG A 269 -1.52 25.82 -19.40
C ARG A 269 -2.09 25.40 -20.76
N LEU A 270 -2.06 24.10 -21.02
CA LEU A 270 -2.46 23.49 -22.29
C LEU A 270 -3.73 22.67 -22.08
N ILE A 271 -4.76 22.95 -22.87
CA ILE A 271 -5.97 22.13 -22.97
C ILE A 271 -5.81 21.19 -24.15
N HIS A 272 -5.82 19.89 -23.86
CA HIS A 272 -5.79 18.83 -24.86
C HIS A 272 -6.66 17.67 -24.39
N ARG A 273 -7.51 17.12 -25.26
CA ARG A 273 -8.58 16.20 -24.85
C ARG A 273 -8.24 14.73 -25.08
N ARG A 274 -7.32 14.42 -25.99
CA ARG A 274 -6.99 13.05 -26.37
C ARG A 274 -5.79 12.54 -25.57
N ILE A 275 -6.04 12.12 -24.34
CA ILE A 275 -4.98 11.76 -23.39
C ILE A 275 -4.99 10.26 -23.08
N ILE A 276 -3.80 9.67 -23.04
CA ILE A 276 -3.51 8.38 -22.39
C ILE A 276 -2.61 8.63 -21.18
N ASP A 277 -3.11 8.37 -19.98
CA ASP A 277 -2.31 8.44 -18.76
C ASP A 277 -1.93 7.05 -18.27
N THR A 278 -0.62 6.79 -18.14
CA THR A 278 -0.09 5.50 -17.71
C THR A 278 -0.53 5.09 -16.30
N VAL A 279 -0.90 6.03 -15.42
CA VAL A 279 -1.50 5.74 -14.11
C VAL A 279 -2.83 4.99 -14.26
N LEU A 280 -3.61 5.32 -15.30
CA LEU A 280 -4.88 4.64 -15.59
C LEU A 280 -4.64 3.30 -16.28
N LEU A 281 -3.58 3.17 -17.07
CA LEU A 281 -3.19 1.91 -17.70
C LEU A 281 -2.70 0.88 -16.68
N TYR A 282 -2.03 1.34 -15.63
CA TYR A 282 -1.41 0.53 -14.58
C TYR A 282 -1.92 0.96 -13.19
N PRO A 283 -3.19 0.67 -12.86
CA PRO A 283 -3.80 1.14 -11.63
C PRO A 283 -3.05 0.59 -10.41
N HIS A 284 -2.89 1.44 -9.41
CA HIS A 284 -2.24 1.08 -8.16
C HIS A 284 -3.05 0.01 -7.40
N PRO A 285 -2.42 -1.02 -6.79
CA PRO A 285 -3.14 -2.09 -6.10
C PRO A 285 -4.06 -1.63 -4.96
N LYS A 286 -3.70 -0.53 -4.28
CA LYS A 286 -4.53 0.08 -3.22
C LYS A 286 -5.72 0.90 -3.75
N GLY A 287 -5.86 1.04 -5.07
CA GLY A 287 -6.87 1.88 -5.71
C GLY A 287 -6.65 3.39 -5.50
N PRO A 288 -7.56 4.23 -6.04
CA PRO A 288 -7.52 5.67 -5.84
C PRO A 288 -7.61 6.07 -4.35
N PRO A 289 -6.97 7.18 -3.93
CA PRO A 289 -6.22 8.15 -4.74
C PRO A 289 -4.74 7.74 -4.98
N PHE A 290 -4.31 6.55 -4.56
CA PHE A 290 -2.92 6.13 -4.71
C PHE A 290 -2.57 5.89 -6.18
N ARG A 291 -1.38 6.33 -6.58
CA ARG A 291 -0.82 6.16 -7.92
C ARG A 291 0.52 5.43 -7.82
N SER A 292 0.80 4.53 -8.76
CA SER A 292 2.11 3.87 -8.85
C SER A 292 3.10 4.85 -9.46
N ALA A 293 4.28 5.02 -8.84
CA ALA A 293 5.32 5.88 -9.40
C ALA A 293 5.85 5.33 -10.73
N LEU A 294 6.22 6.20 -11.68
CA LEU A 294 6.79 5.81 -12.98
C LEU A 294 8.00 4.88 -12.81
N ARG A 295 8.93 5.20 -11.90
CA ARG A 295 10.10 4.36 -11.60
C ARG A 295 9.71 2.91 -11.23
N TYR A 296 8.67 2.75 -10.42
CA TYR A 296 8.17 1.41 -10.08
C TYR A 296 7.60 0.70 -11.32
N LEU A 297 6.78 1.38 -12.12
CA LEU A 297 6.20 0.80 -13.34
C LEU A 297 7.27 0.40 -14.36
N SER A 298 8.27 1.26 -14.57
CA SER A 298 9.41 1.03 -15.47
C SER A 298 10.24 -0.18 -15.02
N SER A 299 10.60 -0.25 -13.74
CA SER A 299 11.37 -1.38 -13.20
C SER A 299 10.57 -2.69 -13.29
N VAL A 300 9.29 -2.67 -12.94
CA VAL A 300 8.45 -3.88 -12.93
C VAL A 300 8.15 -4.39 -14.33
N TYR A 301 7.69 -3.52 -15.23
CA TYR A 301 7.14 -3.93 -16.53
C TYR A 301 8.10 -3.79 -17.70
N LEU A 302 9.01 -2.82 -17.67
CA LEU A 302 10.01 -2.60 -18.72
C LEU A 302 11.38 -3.18 -18.36
N LYS A 303 11.61 -3.54 -17.09
CA LYS A 303 12.93 -3.95 -16.57
C LYS A 303 13.99 -2.86 -16.78
N MET A 304 13.57 -1.61 -16.67
CA MET A 304 14.44 -0.44 -16.78
C MET A 304 14.43 0.31 -15.46
N GLU A 305 15.63 0.62 -14.95
CA GLU A 305 15.81 1.54 -13.84
C GLU A 305 15.97 2.95 -14.41
N ILE A 306 15.18 3.88 -13.89
CA ILE A 306 15.19 5.31 -14.27
C ILE A 306 15.38 6.17 -13.03
N GLN A 307 15.74 7.44 -13.21
CA GLN A 307 15.94 8.37 -12.09
C GLN A 307 16.99 7.85 -11.09
N THR A 308 18.06 7.25 -11.61
CA THR A 308 19.11 6.61 -10.79
C THR A 308 20.25 7.57 -10.40
N GLY A 309 20.35 8.71 -11.07
CA GLY A 309 21.35 9.74 -10.81
C GLY A 309 21.05 10.60 -9.57
N SER A 310 22.04 11.38 -9.15
CA SER A 310 21.91 12.39 -8.10
C SER A 310 21.39 13.74 -8.59
N ASP A 311 21.35 13.92 -9.90
CA ASP A 311 21.24 15.24 -10.55
C ASP A 311 19.78 15.60 -10.88
N GLY A 312 18.81 14.94 -10.23
CA GLY A 312 17.38 15.09 -10.49
C GLY A 312 16.85 14.17 -11.59
N HIS A 313 15.59 14.38 -11.99
CA HIS A 313 14.96 13.62 -13.06
C HIS A 313 15.30 14.19 -14.45
N CYS A 314 15.04 13.39 -15.47
CA CYS A 314 15.23 13.77 -16.86
C CYS A 314 13.91 13.57 -17.60
N SER A 315 13.26 14.67 -17.94
CA SER A 315 11.97 14.64 -18.65
C SER A 315 11.98 13.85 -19.96
N VAL A 316 13.09 13.81 -20.69
CA VAL A 316 13.24 12.96 -21.87
C VAL A 316 13.21 11.47 -21.52
N GLU A 317 13.88 11.06 -20.44
CA GLU A 317 13.87 9.67 -19.93
C GLU A 317 12.46 9.28 -19.51
N ASP A 318 11.78 10.16 -18.77
CA ASP A 318 10.45 9.92 -18.22
C ASP A 318 9.36 9.88 -19.32
N ALA A 319 9.38 10.82 -20.29
CA ALA A 319 8.51 10.77 -21.47
C ALA A 319 8.73 9.49 -22.30
N THR A 320 9.99 9.10 -22.52
CA THR A 320 10.33 7.87 -23.25
C THR A 320 9.82 6.62 -22.53
N CYS A 321 9.97 6.55 -21.22
CA CYS A 321 9.49 5.42 -20.42
C CYS A 321 7.98 5.31 -20.44
N THR A 322 7.30 6.45 -20.35
CA THR A 322 5.84 6.54 -20.45
C THR A 322 5.36 6.05 -21.82
N MET A 323 6.00 6.47 -22.92
CA MET A 323 5.71 5.96 -24.26
C MET A 323 5.87 4.43 -24.33
N LYS A 324 6.99 3.89 -23.82
CA LYS A 324 7.27 2.45 -23.80
C LYS A 324 6.24 1.66 -22.98
N LEU A 325 5.79 2.18 -21.83
CA LEU A 325 4.73 1.56 -21.03
C LEU A 325 3.42 1.50 -21.80
N THR A 326 3.03 2.60 -22.45
CA THR A 326 1.81 2.66 -23.28
C THR A 326 1.88 1.68 -24.45
N GLN A 327 2.99 1.64 -25.19
CA GLN A 327 3.22 0.68 -26.28
C GLN A 327 3.17 -0.77 -25.79
N LEU A 328 3.74 -1.07 -24.61
CA LEU A 328 3.68 -2.38 -23.99
C LEU A 328 2.23 -2.79 -23.67
N LYS A 329 1.44 -1.88 -23.08
CA LYS A 329 0.02 -2.10 -22.79
C LYS A 329 -0.78 -2.36 -24.06
N ILE A 330 -0.58 -1.55 -25.10
CA ILE A 330 -1.25 -1.72 -26.40
C ILE A 330 -0.91 -3.10 -26.99
N LYS A 331 0.38 -3.46 -27.03
CA LYS A 331 0.88 -4.73 -27.58
C LYS A 331 0.37 -5.96 -26.82
N LYS A 332 0.31 -5.90 -25.49
CA LYS A 332 -0.14 -7.02 -24.64
C LYS A 332 -1.66 -7.06 -24.45
N GLY A 333 -2.33 -5.94 -24.73
CA GLY A 333 -3.78 -5.78 -24.70
C GLY A 333 -4.35 -5.36 -23.34
N PRO A 334 -5.67 -5.09 -23.27
CA PRO A 334 -6.29 -4.44 -22.12
C PRO A 334 -6.22 -5.21 -20.79
N LEU A 335 -6.05 -6.54 -20.87
CA LEU A 335 -5.95 -7.43 -19.70
C LEU A 335 -4.53 -7.50 -19.11
N PHE A 336 -3.53 -6.89 -19.75
CA PHE A 336 -2.17 -6.84 -19.24
C PHE A 336 -1.98 -5.62 -18.34
N PRO A 337 -1.23 -5.70 -17.23
CA PRO A 337 -0.69 -6.91 -16.63
C PRO A 337 -1.83 -7.80 -16.11
N ASP A 338 -1.65 -9.12 -16.09
CA ASP A 338 -2.57 -10.01 -15.36
C ASP A 338 -2.36 -9.71 -13.88
N GLN A 339 -3.03 -8.65 -13.41
CA GLN A 339 -3.08 -8.30 -12.02
C GLN A 339 -3.82 -9.48 -11.35
N ALA A 340 -3.06 -10.47 -10.87
CA ALA A 340 -3.32 -10.94 -9.53
C ALA A 340 -3.35 -9.66 -8.70
N MET A 341 -4.54 -9.14 -8.43
CA MET A 341 -4.69 -7.99 -7.55
C MET A 341 -4.03 -8.44 -6.26
N ASP A 342 -2.79 -8.00 -6.06
CA ASP A 342 -2.04 -8.37 -4.89
C ASP A 342 -2.88 -7.88 -3.73
N SER A 343 -3.25 -8.86 -2.93
CA SER A 343 -4.44 -8.91 -2.09
C SER A 343 -4.76 -7.54 -1.48
N GLN A 344 -5.97 -7.03 -1.74
CA GLN A 344 -6.56 -5.95 -0.94
C GLN A 344 -6.68 -6.46 0.50
N GLN A 345 -5.59 -6.42 1.28
CA GLN A 345 -5.67 -6.66 2.71
C GLN A 345 -6.62 -5.62 3.29
N ARG A 346 -7.84 -6.05 3.60
CA ARG A 346 -8.83 -5.20 4.25
C ARG A 346 -8.44 -5.12 5.72
N LYS A 347 -8.51 -3.92 6.31
CA LYS A 347 -8.40 -3.81 7.77
C LYS A 347 -9.47 -4.72 8.38
N LEU A 348 -9.07 -5.59 9.30
CA LEU A 348 -9.97 -6.49 10.02
C LEU A 348 -11.13 -5.71 10.64
N ILE A 349 -10.82 -4.55 11.23
CA ILE A 349 -11.80 -3.66 11.85
C ILE A 349 -12.91 -3.26 10.86
N SER A 350 -12.54 -2.95 9.61
CA SER A 350 -13.52 -2.64 8.58
C SER A 350 -14.37 -3.86 8.25
N GLU A 351 -13.78 -5.04 8.12
CA GLU A 351 -14.51 -6.29 7.84
C GLU A 351 -15.48 -6.67 8.98
N LEU A 352 -15.06 -6.52 10.24
CA LEU A 352 -15.91 -6.70 11.41
C LEU A 352 -17.10 -5.73 11.41
N ALA A 353 -16.87 -4.46 11.09
CA ALA A 353 -17.93 -3.45 11.01
C ALA A 353 -18.98 -3.79 9.92
N HIS A 354 -18.55 -4.25 8.74
CA HIS A 354 -19.47 -4.69 7.67
C HIS A 354 -20.35 -5.86 8.14
N ARG A 355 -19.84 -6.71 9.03
CA ARG A 355 -20.53 -7.86 9.62
C ARG A 355 -21.24 -7.53 10.93
N LYS A 356 -21.31 -6.25 11.32
CA LYS A 356 -21.93 -5.77 12.56
C LYS A 356 -21.31 -6.39 13.84
N LYS A 357 -20.03 -6.76 13.78
CA LYS A 357 -19.23 -7.26 14.91
C LYS A 357 -18.48 -6.08 15.54
N SER A 358 -18.50 -5.98 16.87
CA SER A 358 -17.87 -4.88 17.60
C SER A 358 -16.38 -5.09 17.77
N ALA A 359 -15.60 -4.02 17.72
CA ALA A 359 -14.16 -4.06 17.91
C ALA A 359 -13.67 -2.97 18.86
N LEU A 360 -12.66 -3.30 19.67
CA LEU A 360 -12.00 -2.41 20.61
C LEU A 360 -10.48 -2.41 20.40
N ILE A 361 -9.87 -1.23 20.35
CA ILE A 361 -8.42 -1.03 20.31
C ILE A 361 -7.95 -0.37 21.60
N VAL A 362 -7.14 -1.07 22.39
CA VAL A 362 -6.50 -0.56 23.61
C VAL A 362 -4.99 -0.47 23.38
N ASP A 363 -4.50 0.72 23.04
CA ASP A 363 -3.12 0.93 22.60
C ASP A 363 -2.70 2.39 22.83
N SER A 364 -1.49 2.78 22.43
CA SER A 364 -1.03 4.17 22.39
C SER A 364 -1.98 5.07 21.58
N ALA A 365 -2.02 6.35 21.93
CA ALA A 365 -2.87 7.33 21.22
C ALA A 365 -2.60 7.38 19.71
N ALA A 366 -1.35 7.18 19.28
CA ALA A 366 -1.00 7.12 17.87
C ALA A 366 -1.54 5.86 17.19
N ALA A 367 -1.40 4.70 17.83
CA ALA A 367 -1.95 3.44 17.31
C ALA A 367 -3.48 3.48 17.22
N CYS A 368 -4.17 3.97 18.25
CA CYS A 368 -5.64 4.13 18.23
C CYS A 368 -6.12 4.94 17.02
N ARG A 369 -5.49 6.07 16.70
CA ARG A 369 -5.86 6.90 15.52
C ARG A 369 -5.70 6.13 14.21
N ASN A 370 -4.65 5.32 14.09
CA ASN A 370 -4.32 4.61 12.85
C ASN A 370 -5.14 3.31 12.67
N LEU A 371 -5.33 2.57 13.76
CA LEU A 371 -5.90 1.22 13.76
C LEU A 371 -7.43 1.23 13.83
N ALA A 372 -8.04 2.12 14.63
CA ALA A 372 -9.49 2.08 14.87
C ALA A 372 -10.33 2.49 13.65
N GLY A 373 -9.76 3.28 12.73
CA GLY A 373 -10.36 3.57 11.41
C GLY A 373 -11.83 4.00 11.48
N SER A 374 -12.16 4.85 12.46
CA SER A 374 -13.50 5.37 12.80
C SER A 374 -14.62 4.35 13.05
N THR A 375 -14.30 3.06 13.13
CA THR A 375 -15.29 1.97 13.21
C THR A 375 -15.14 1.12 14.46
N ALA A 376 -13.94 1.01 15.03
CA ALA A 376 -13.73 0.43 16.36
C ALA A 376 -13.80 1.50 17.46
N ALA A 377 -14.22 1.09 18.65
CA ALA A 377 -13.95 1.84 19.87
C ALA A 377 -12.44 1.86 20.15
N ALA A 378 -11.93 2.94 20.72
CA ALA A 378 -10.50 3.08 21.01
C ALA A 378 -10.27 3.70 22.39
N ILE A 379 -9.38 3.08 23.17
CA ILE A 379 -8.97 3.55 24.49
C ILE A 379 -7.46 3.82 24.45
N PRO A 380 -7.03 5.09 24.30
CA PRO A 380 -5.63 5.44 24.28
C PRO A 380 -5.02 5.27 25.67
N CYS A 381 -3.94 4.49 25.76
CA CYS A 381 -3.24 4.20 27.01
C CYS A 381 -1.83 4.80 27.00
N THR A 382 -1.39 5.27 28.17
CA THR A 382 -0.04 5.82 28.41
C THR A 382 0.85 4.88 29.21
N SER A 383 0.27 3.84 29.85
CA SER A 383 0.97 2.85 30.67
C SER A 383 0.51 1.43 30.31
N PRO A 384 1.41 0.42 30.34
CA PRO A 384 1.05 -0.99 30.17
C PRO A 384 -0.07 -1.47 31.12
N ASP A 385 -0.06 -1.05 32.38
CA ASP A 385 -1.04 -1.52 33.38
C ASP A 385 -2.47 -1.09 33.04
N HIS A 386 -2.62 0.09 32.42
CA HIS A 386 -3.91 0.57 31.95
C HIS A 386 -4.45 -0.27 30.79
N VAL A 387 -3.57 -0.85 29.95
CA VAL A 387 -4.00 -1.73 28.86
C VAL A 387 -4.69 -2.97 29.43
N PHE A 388 -4.05 -3.65 30.38
CA PHE A 388 -4.62 -4.85 31.01
C PHE A 388 -5.91 -4.52 31.77
N HIS A 389 -5.92 -3.42 32.53
CA HIS A 389 -7.11 -2.96 33.25
C HIS A 389 -8.29 -2.73 32.31
N HIS A 390 -8.09 -1.99 31.21
CA HIS A 390 -9.17 -1.67 30.28
C HIS A 390 -9.68 -2.89 29.50
N ILE A 391 -8.80 -3.81 29.10
CA ILE A 391 -9.22 -5.07 28.49
C ILE A 391 -10.14 -5.83 29.45
N ARG A 392 -9.72 -6.05 30.70
CA ARG A 392 -10.50 -6.77 31.70
C ARG A 392 -11.83 -6.09 32.00
N HIS A 393 -11.80 -4.78 32.26
CA HIS A 393 -13.01 -4.00 32.51
C HIS A 393 -14.05 -4.17 31.38
N GLN A 394 -13.61 -4.13 30.12
CA GLN A 394 -14.50 -4.28 28.97
C GLN A 394 -15.03 -5.70 28.77
N LEU A 395 -14.33 -6.72 29.27
CA LEU A 395 -14.86 -8.09 29.28
C LEU A 395 -16.00 -8.26 30.30
N THR A 396 -15.98 -7.46 31.38
CA THR A 396 -16.95 -7.55 32.49
C THR A 396 -18.15 -6.60 32.40
N THR A 397 -18.24 -5.73 31.40
CA THR A 397 -19.31 -4.72 31.26
C THR A 397 -20.67 -5.27 30.82
N GLY A 398 -20.79 -6.59 30.62
CA GLY A 398 -22.00 -7.25 30.14
C GLY A 398 -22.18 -7.22 28.61
N CYS A 399 -21.43 -6.38 27.91
CA CYS A 399 -21.42 -6.28 26.45
C CYS A 399 -19.97 -6.35 25.89
N PRO A 400 -19.26 -7.47 26.09
CA PRO A 400 -17.87 -7.60 25.65
C PRO A 400 -17.73 -7.45 24.13
N PRO A 401 -16.71 -6.73 23.63
CA PRO A 401 -16.47 -6.62 22.19
C PRO A 401 -16.26 -7.99 21.53
N THR A 402 -16.66 -8.14 20.28
CA THR A 402 -16.36 -9.35 19.49
C THR A 402 -14.86 -9.51 19.27
N PHE A 403 -14.14 -8.40 19.06
CA PHE A 403 -12.69 -8.40 18.90
C PHE A 403 -12.06 -7.30 19.77
N THR A 404 -11.04 -7.64 20.54
CA THR A 404 -10.27 -6.70 21.34
C THR A 404 -8.79 -6.81 21.00
N TRP A 405 -8.17 -5.71 20.61
CA TRP A 405 -6.72 -5.58 20.45
C TRP A 405 -6.14 -4.87 21.67
N GLY A 406 -5.04 -5.42 22.19
CA GLY A 406 -4.22 -4.81 23.22
C GLY A 406 -2.74 -4.88 22.86
N GLN A 407 -1.99 -3.81 23.08
CA GLN A 407 -0.53 -3.84 23.03
C GLN A 407 0.06 -3.20 24.27
N ALA A 408 0.98 -3.91 24.93
CA ALA A 408 1.62 -3.46 26.16
C ALA A 408 3.08 -3.92 26.24
N LEU A 409 3.87 -3.30 27.12
CA LEU A 409 5.17 -3.85 27.51
C LEU A 409 4.96 -5.16 28.26
N CYS A 410 5.85 -6.13 28.06
CA CYS A 410 5.80 -7.41 28.77
C CYS A 410 5.91 -7.16 30.29
N PRO A 411 4.90 -7.58 31.09
CA PRO A 411 4.92 -7.43 32.54
C PRO A 411 5.87 -8.44 33.18
N GLN A 412 6.23 -8.22 34.45
CA GLN A 412 7.05 -9.17 35.21
C GLN A 412 6.33 -10.52 35.43
N ASP A 413 5.02 -10.48 35.68
CA ASP A 413 4.19 -11.68 35.90
C ASP A 413 3.15 -11.82 34.77
N VAL A 414 3.59 -12.42 33.67
CA VAL A 414 2.72 -12.72 32.52
C VAL A 414 1.64 -13.72 32.89
N ALA A 415 1.95 -14.71 33.73
CA ALA A 415 1.01 -15.75 34.12
C ALA A 415 -0.18 -15.16 34.90
N ALA A 416 0.07 -14.20 35.81
CA ALA A 416 -1.00 -13.49 36.51
C ALA A 416 -1.89 -12.70 35.56
N VAL A 417 -1.31 -11.98 34.58
CA VAL A 417 -2.10 -11.23 33.59
C VAL A 417 -2.97 -12.17 32.76
N VAL A 418 -2.41 -13.27 32.26
CA VAL A 418 -3.15 -14.27 31.48
C VAL A 418 -4.28 -14.87 32.32
N ARG A 419 -3.99 -15.30 33.56
CA ARG A 419 -4.99 -15.90 34.46
C ARG A 419 -6.14 -14.93 34.72
N ASN A 420 -5.82 -13.67 35.01
CA ASN A 420 -6.81 -12.63 35.27
C ASN A 420 -7.71 -12.36 34.07
N ILE A 421 -7.14 -12.21 32.87
CA ILE A 421 -7.93 -12.02 31.64
C ILE A 421 -8.77 -13.28 31.35
N SER A 422 -8.20 -14.48 31.53
CA SER A 422 -8.88 -15.75 31.27
C SER A 422 -10.08 -15.98 32.20
N ASN A 423 -9.98 -15.54 33.47
CA ASN A 423 -11.10 -15.55 34.41
C ASN A 423 -12.25 -14.67 33.91
N ASP A 424 -11.94 -13.49 33.38
CA ASP A 424 -12.91 -12.50 32.93
C ASP A 424 -13.42 -12.75 31.50
N LEU A 425 -12.84 -13.71 30.76
CA LEU A 425 -13.32 -14.06 29.42
C LEU A 425 -14.80 -14.55 29.47
N PRO A 426 -15.64 -14.14 28.52
CA PRO A 426 -16.99 -14.69 28.38
C PRO A 426 -16.95 -16.13 27.82
N SER A 427 -18.10 -16.80 27.82
CA SER A 427 -18.25 -18.11 27.16
C SER A 427 -17.95 -18.01 25.66
N GLN A 428 -17.36 -19.06 25.08
CA GLN A 428 -17.00 -19.11 23.66
C GLN A 428 -16.03 -17.99 23.25
N ALA A 429 -15.02 -17.77 24.09
CA ALA A 429 -14.01 -16.75 23.89
C ALA A 429 -12.60 -17.32 23.78
N MET A 430 -11.71 -16.57 23.14
CA MET A 430 -10.30 -16.92 23.04
C MET A 430 -9.41 -15.72 23.33
N LEU A 431 -8.34 -15.96 24.09
CA LEU A 431 -7.22 -15.05 24.28
C LEU A 431 -6.02 -15.56 23.50
N LEU A 432 -5.48 -14.72 22.61
CA LEU A 432 -4.20 -14.90 21.94
C LEU A 432 -3.20 -13.90 22.52
N VAL A 433 -2.17 -14.40 23.20
CA VAL A 433 -1.04 -13.59 23.66
C VAL A 433 0.15 -13.81 22.73
N VAL A 434 0.68 -12.72 22.17
CA VAL A 434 1.86 -12.72 21.29
C VAL A 434 3.01 -12.07 22.02
N CYS A 435 4.01 -12.86 22.40
CA CYS A 435 5.22 -12.38 23.06
C CYS A 435 6.29 -12.07 22.00
N CYS A 436 6.61 -10.78 21.87
CA CYS A 436 7.58 -10.26 20.93
C CYS A 436 8.92 -9.98 21.65
N PRO A 437 10.05 -10.48 21.13
CA PRO A 437 11.37 -10.12 21.67
C PRO A 437 11.69 -8.61 21.55
N PRO A 438 12.71 -8.11 22.24
CA PRO A 438 13.17 -6.74 22.09
C PRO A 438 13.72 -6.47 20.68
N VAL A 439 13.31 -5.37 20.05
CA VAL A 439 13.66 -5.04 18.65
C VAL A 439 14.65 -3.88 18.53
N ASP A 440 15.13 -3.33 19.64
CA ASP A 440 15.94 -2.10 19.65
C ASP A 440 17.27 -2.26 18.92
N GLN A 441 17.92 -3.41 19.08
CA GLN A 441 19.16 -3.73 18.38
C GLN A 441 18.94 -3.87 16.86
N LEU A 442 17.85 -4.50 16.44
CA LEU A 442 17.49 -4.61 15.02
C LEU A 442 17.21 -3.22 14.41
N LYS A 443 16.45 -2.38 15.12
CA LYS A 443 16.18 -0.99 14.71
C LYS A 443 17.47 -0.18 14.56
N ALA A 444 18.40 -0.33 15.51
CA ALA A 444 19.69 0.36 15.46
C ALA A 444 20.52 -0.07 14.24
N LEU A 445 20.59 -1.37 13.94
CA LEU A 445 21.30 -1.89 12.77
C LEU A 445 20.64 -1.43 11.45
N HIS A 446 19.31 -1.42 11.37
CA HIS A 446 18.60 -0.87 10.21
C HIS A 446 18.88 0.62 10.00
N LYS A 447 18.90 1.41 11.08
CA LYS A 447 19.27 2.84 11.00
C LYS A 447 20.70 3.00 10.51
N LEU A 448 21.64 2.21 11.04
CA LEU A 448 23.04 2.19 10.63
C LEU A 448 23.22 1.77 9.16
N ARG A 449 22.32 0.97 8.59
CA ARG A 449 22.38 0.57 7.18
C ARG A 449 21.84 1.63 6.22
N THR A 450 20.82 2.40 6.64
CA THR A 450 19.98 3.20 5.74
C THR A 450 20.17 4.72 5.86
N THR A 451 20.96 5.21 6.83
CA THR A 451 21.16 6.64 7.05
C THR A 451 22.09 7.24 5.99
N ARG A 452 21.51 7.86 4.95
CA ARG A 452 22.28 8.63 3.96
C ARG A 452 23.05 9.76 4.66
N GLY A 453 24.37 9.82 4.46
CA GLY A 453 25.26 10.82 5.04
C GLY A 453 26.09 10.34 6.24
N ASP A 454 25.85 9.13 6.76
CA ASP A 454 26.76 8.51 7.72
C ASP A 454 27.86 7.73 6.96
N PRO A 455 29.14 8.12 7.05
CA PRO A 455 30.24 7.43 6.36
C PRO A 455 30.33 5.93 6.72
N ARG A 456 29.73 5.50 7.84
CA ARG A 456 29.66 4.10 8.22
C ARG A 456 28.69 3.26 7.37
N CYS A 457 27.70 3.88 6.72
CA CYS A 457 26.73 3.18 5.88
C CYS A 457 27.34 2.63 4.59
N THR A 458 28.31 3.35 3.99
CA THR A 458 28.93 3.01 2.71
C THR A 458 30.36 2.50 2.82
N LEU A 459 31.10 2.82 3.89
CA LEU A 459 32.50 2.38 4.08
C LEU A 459 32.68 1.29 5.16
N LEU A 460 31.69 1.04 6.02
CA LEU A 460 31.81 0.11 7.18
C LEU A 460 30.70 -0.95 7.27
N TRP A 461 29.79 -1.02 6.29
CA TRP A 461 28.85 -2.14 6.20
C TRP A 461 29.56 -3.35 5.58
N ASP A 462 30.28 -4.08 6.42
CA ASP A 462 31.04 -5.28 6.05
C ASP A 462 30.23 -6.56 6.28
N LYS A 463 30.83 -7.71 5.93
CA LYS A 463 30.24 -9.03 6.18
C LYS A 463 29.93 -9.25 7.67
N THR A 464 30.75 -8.73 8.57
CA THR A 464 30.56 -8.83 10.02
C THR A 464 29.27 -8.13 10.48
N GLN A 465 28.99 -6.93 9.97
CA GLN A 465 27.73 -6.22 10.26
C GLN A 465 26.53 -6.93 9.65
N GLN A 466 26.68 -7.52 8.46
CA GLN A 466 25.61 -8.29 7.84
C GLN A 466 25.30 -9.58 8.64
N ASP A 467 26.33 -10.34 9.03
CA ASP A 467 26.16 -11.54 9.86
C ASP A 467 25.53 -11.20 11.22
N LYS A 468 25.88 -10.03 11.79
CA LYS A 468 25.26 -9.50 13.01
C LYS A 468 23.80 -9.12 12.80
N LEU A 469 23.46 -8.48 11.68
CA LEU A 469 22.07 -8.17 11.33
C LEU A 469 21.26 -9.46 11.21
N ASP A 470 21.78 -10.45 10.50
CA ASP A 470 21.10 -11.72 10.26
C ASP A 470 20.88 -12.49 11.58
N ALA A 471 21.86 -12.51 12.48
CA ALA A 471 21.73 -13.12 13.80
C ALA A 471 20.69 -12.42 14.68
N VAL A 472 20.70 -11.07 14.71
CA VAL A 472 19.73 -10.27 15.48
C VAL A 472 18.33 -10.40 14.86
N ALA A 473 18.21 -10.41 13.54
CA ALA A 473 16.96 -10.65 12.84
C ALA A 473 16.40 -12.03 13.20
N ALA A 474 17.20 -13.09 13.11
CA ALA A 474 16.77 -14.45 13.44
C ALA A 474 16.25 -14.58 14.88
N ALA A 475 16.86 -13.87 15.84
CA ALA A 475 16.40 -13.86 17.24
C ALA A 475 15.11 -13.05 17.43
N THR A 476 15.01 -11.87 16.81
CA THR A 476 13.87 -10.95 16.99
C THR A 476 12.62 -11.35 16.22
N GLN A 477 12.78 -12.15 15.17
CA GLN A 477 11.68 -12.65 14.33
C GLN A 477 10.98 -13.87 14.91
N ARG A 478 11.49 -14.48 15.99
CA ARG A 478 10.88 -15.63 16.67
C ARG A 478 10.09 -15.16 17.88
N GLY A 479 8.77 -15.29 17.82
CA GLY A 479 7.87 -14.99 18.92
C GLY A 479 7.29 -16.25 19.54
N ARG A 480 6.82 -16.14 20.78
CA ARG A 480 6.05 -17.19 21.45
C ARG A 480 4.59 -16.79 21.54
N LEU A 481 3.70 -17.69 21.15
CA LEU A 481 2.26 -17.47 21.14
C LEU A 481 1.61 -18.38 22.17
N LEU A 482 0.72 -17.81 22.96
CA LEU A 482 -0.09 -18.50 23.95
C LEU A 482 -1.56 -18.31 23.60
N PHE A 483 -2.29 -19.42 23.50
CA PHE A 483 -3.71 -19.43 23.23
C PHE A 483 -4.42 -19.99 24.45
N VAL A 484 -5.45 -19.29 24.92
CA VAL A 484 -6.37 -19.75 25.94
C VAL A 484 -7.79 -19.69 25.38
N ALA A 485 -8.49 -20.81 25.37
CA ALA A 485 -9.88 -20.89 24.91
C ALA A 485 -10.79 -21.23 26.09
N LYS A 486 -11.89 -20.48 26.26
CA LYS A 486 -12.86 -20.68 27.33
C LYS A 486 -14.19 -21.18 26.77
N HIS A 487 -14.56 -22.41 27.14
CA HIS A 487 -15.88 -22.93 26.81
C HIS A 487 -16.95 -22.45 27.80
N GLY A 488 -18.22 -22.61 27.40
CA GLY A 488 -19.39 -22.11 28.11
C GLY A 488 -19.89 -23.02 29.21
#